data_AF-A0A0A3ABM9-F1
#
_entry.id   AF-A0A0A3ABM9-F1
#
_cell.length_a   1.000
_cell.length_b   1.000
_cell.length_c   1.000
_cell.angle_alpha   90.00
_cell.angle_beta   90.00
_cell.angle_gamma   90.00
#
_symmetry.space_group_name_H-M   'P 1'
#
loop_
_entity.id
_entity.type
_entity.pdbx_description
1 polymer ?
#
loop_
_entity_poly.entity_id
_entity_poly.type
_entity_poly.pdbx_seq_one_letter_code
_entity_poly.pdbx_strand_id
1 'polypeptide(L)'
;MRVSRQGRKLYQRRAETVERSFADAKQHHGHRYARYRGLSKVQMQCFLAAMAQNIKKIALVVWAILSYLWRQFYLFEAWVKQSAKMTAGTII
;
A
#
# COMPACT_ATOMS: atom_id res chain seq x y z
N MET A 1 -5.91 1.16 26.04
CA MET A 1 -4.98 0.73 24.96
C MET A 1 -3.75 1.65 24.76
N ARG A 2 -3.88 2.99 24.82
CA ARG A 2 -2.76 3.94 24.57
C ARG A 2 -1.56 3.84 25.55
N VAL A 3 -1.82 3.44 26.79
CA VAL A 3 -0.81 3.40 27.88
C VAL A 3 0.05 2.12 27.84
N SER A 4 -0.38 1.06 27.15
CA SER A 4 0.42 -0.15 27.04
C SER A 4 1.66 0.10 26.16
N ARG A 5 2.74 -0.66 26.39
CA ARG A 5 3.98 -0.56 25.61
C ARG A 5 3.73 -0.73 24.10
N GLN A 6 2.85 -1.65 23.73
CA GLN A 6 2.44 -1.85 22.33
C GLN A 6 1.59 -0.68 21.81
N GLY A 7 0.68 -0.16 22.63
CA GLY A 7 -0.16 0.99 22.29
C GLY A 7 0.64 2.26 22.03
N ARG A 8 1.69 2.52 22.84
CA ARG A 8 2.61 3.65 22.62
C ARG A 8 3.35 3.54 21.28
N LYS A 9 3.88 2.36 20.95
CA LYS A 9 4.55 2.12 19.66
C LYS A 9 3.61 2.31 18.47
N LEU A 10 2.40 1.76 18.56
CA LEU A 10 1.39 1.91 17.50
C LEU A 10 0.95 3.36 17.35
N TYR A 11 0.77 4.07 18.46
CA TYR A 11 0.40 5.48 18.46
C TYR A 11 1.47 6.34 17.77
N GLN A 12 2.76 6.09 18.04
CA GLN A 12 3.87 6.80 17.41
C GLN A 12 3.90 6.58 15.88
N ARG A 13 3.73 5.33 15.42
CA ARG A 13 3.64 5.03 13.98
C ARG A 13 2.42 5.67 13.32
N ARG A 14 1.28 5.68 14.01
CA ARG A 14 0.05 6.32 13.52
C ARG A 14 0.25 7.82 13.38
N ALA A 15 0.88 8.47 14.36
CA ALA A 15 1.18 9.90 14.28
C ALA A 15 1.96 10.22 13.00
N GLU A 16 3.05 9.49 12.72
CA GLU A 16 3.83 9.70 11.49
C GLU A 16 2.99 9.47 10.21
N THR A 17 2.23 8.38 10.16
CA THR A 17 1.44 8.01 8.96
C THR A 17 0.31 9.01 8.71
N VAL A 18 -0.35 9.47 9.78
CA VAL A 18 -1.45 10.43 9.73
C VAL A 18 -0.95 11.79 9.27
N GLU A 19 0.15 12.29 9.83
CA GLU A 19 0.77 13.56 9.42
C GLU A 19 1.15 13.54 7.93
N ARG A 20 1.76 12.45 7.45
CA ARG A 20 2.11 12.29 6.03
C ARG A 20 0.86 12.28 5.14
N SER A 21 -0.21 11.59 5.55
CA SER A 21 -1.48 11.56 4.81
C SER A 21 -2.12 12.95 4.70
N PHE A 22 -2.08 13.74 5.78
CA PHE A 22 -2.59 15.11 5.79
C PHE A 22 -1.72 16.05 4.94
N ALA A 23 -0.40 15.89 4.96
CA ALA A 23 0.50 16.65 4.09
C ALA A 23 0.20 16.39 2.60
N ASP A 24 -0.01 15.13 2.22
CA ASP A 24 -0.40 14.75 0.86
C ASP A 24 -1.77 15.32 0.49
N ALA A 25 -2.74 15.26 1.41
CA ALA A 25 -4.07 15.83 1.21
C ALA A 25 -4.00 17.36 0.99
N LYS A 26 -3.16 18.04 1.77
CA LYS A 26 -2.93 19.48 1.64
C LYS A 26 -2.32 19.84 0.29
N GLN A 27 -1.34 19.08 -0.19
CA GLN A 27 -0.61 19.40 -1.42
C GLN A 27 -1.34 18.94 -2.68
N HIS A 28 -1.85 17.70 -2.71
CA HIS A 28 -2.37 17.06 -3.92
C HIS A 28 -3.90 17.15 -4.06
N HIS A 29 -4.63 17.30 -2.95
CA HIS A 29 -6.10 17.33 -2.95
C HIS A 29 -6.69 18.70 -2.62
N GLY A 30 -5.85 19.74 -2.58
CA GLY A 30 -6.28 21.13 -2.44
C GLY A 30 -6.80 21.49 -1.04
N HIS A 31 -6.40 20.74 0.00
CA HIS A 31 -6.80 21.02 1.39
C HIS A 31 -6.02 22.18 2.05
N ARG A 32 -5.30 23.02 1.28
CA ARG A 32 -4.72 24.27 1.80
C ARG A 32 -5.79 25.26 2.26
N TYR A 33 -6.95 25.25 1.59
CA TYR A 33 -8.07 26.13 1.89
C TYR A 33 -9.39 25.35 1.74
N ALA A 34 -10.44 25.82 2.42
CA ALA A 34 -11.79 25.33 2.17
C ALA A 34 -12.23 25.80 0.76
N ARG A 35 -12.26 24.87 -0.20
CA ARG A 35 -12.57 25.19 -1.60
C ARG A 35 -14.06 25.46 -1.83
N TYR A 36 -14.91 24.91 -0.98
CA TYR A 36 -16.36 25.02 -1.06
C TYR A 36 -16.91 25.75 0.17
N ARG A 37 -18.06 26.41 -0.01
CA ARG A 37 -18.82 27.01 1.10
C ARG A 37 -19.78 25.98 1.72
N GLY A 38 -19.83 25.96 3.05
CA GLY A 38 -20.69 25.07 3.83
C GLY A 38 -20.02 23.73 4.17
N LEU A 39 -20.32 23.23 5.38
CA LEU A 39 -19.68 22.06 5.97
C LEU A 39 -19.84 20.80 5.09
N SER A 40 -21.05 20.54 4.59
CA SER A 40 -21.37 19.36 3.78
C SER A 40 -20.48 19.25 2.53
N LYS A 41 -20.27 20.37 1.81
CA LYS A 41 -19.45 20.37 0.59
C LYS A 41 -17.97 20.19 0.88
N VAL A 42 -17.47 20.78 1.96
CA VAL A 42 -16.07 20.58 2.40
C VAL A 42 -15.86 19.14 2.88
N GLN A 43 -16.82 18.56 3.61
CA GLN A 43 -16.78 17.16 4.02
C GLN A 43 -16.74 16.21 2.82
N MET A 44 -17.58 16.46 1.82
CA MET A 44 -17.56 15.67 0.57
C MET A 44 -16.18 15.71 -0.10
N GLN A 45 -15.54 16.88 -0.19
CA GLN A 45 -14.15 16.97 -0.70
C GLN A 45 -13.19 16.12 0.13
N CYS A 46 -13.24 16.22 1.45
CA CYS A 46 -12.38 15.44 2.36
C CYS A 46 -12.58 13.94 2.18
N PHE A 47 -13.82 13.47 2.07
CA PHE A 47 -14.12 12.05 1.91
C PHE A 47 -13.66 11.51 0.56
N LEU A 48 -13.87 12.27 -0.53
CA LEU A 48 -13.39 11.89 -1.85
C LEU A 48 -11.85 11.82 -1.89
N ALA A 49 -11.15 12.77 -1.28
CA ALA A 49 -9.70 12.76 -1.17
C ALA A 49 -9.20 11.55 -0.35
N ALA A 50 -9.79 11.30 0.82
CA ALA A 50 -9.44 10.16 1.65
C ALA A 50 -9.70 8.82 0.95
N MET A 51 -10.82 8.71 0.22
CA MET A 51 -11.13 7.53 -0.59
C MET A 51 -10.07 7.29 -1.67
N ALA A 52 -9.66 8.33 -2.40
CA ALA A 52 -8.60 8.23 -3.40
C ALA A 52 -7.27 7.77 -2.78
N GLN A 53 -6.88 8.34 -1.63
CA GLN A 53 -5.69 7.91 -0.90
C GLN A 53 -5.76 6.43 -0.46
N ASN A 54 -6.92 5.99 0.02
CA ASN A 54 -7.15 4.60 0.41
C ASN A 54 -7.07 3.64 -0.78
N ILE A 55 -7.67 3.99 -1.93
CA ILE A 55 -7.59 3.19 -3.16
C ILE A 55 -6.14 3.05 -3.60
N LYS A 56 -5.37 4.14 -3.61
CA LYS A 56 -3.93 4.11 -3.94
C LYS A 56 -3.18 3.15 -3.02
N LYS A 57 -3.45 3.19 -1.72
CA LYS A 57 -2.81 2.30 -0.75
C LYS A 57 -3.14 0.83 -1.00
N ILE A 58 -4.40 0.51 -1.29
CA ILE A 58 -4.83 -0.85 -1.64
C ILE A 58 -4.13 -1.31 -2.92
N ALA A 59 -4.10 -0.48 -3.96
CA ALA A 59 -3.45 -0.80 -5.23
C ALA A 59 -1.96 -1.11 -5.05
N LEU A 60 -1.24 -0.35 -4.23
CA LEU A 60 0.18 -0.60 -3.92
C LEU A 60 0.39 -1.95 -3.21
N VAL A 61 -0.49 -2.31 -2.26
CA VAL A 61 -0.42 -3.59 -1.57
C VAL A 61 -0.72 -4.75 -2.51
N VAL A 62 -1.77 -4.63 -3.32
CA VAL A 62 -2.13 -5.65 -4.32
C VAL A 62 -1.00 -5.83 -5.31
N TRP A 63 -0.42 -4.75 -5.82
CA TRP A 63 0.74 -4.81 -6.73
C TRP A 63 1.94 -5.52 -6.10
N ALA A 64 2.27 -5.21 -4.84
CA ALA A 64 3.37 -5.88 -4.13
C ALA A 64 3.13 -7.39 -3.97
N ILE A 65 1.88 -7.80 -3.69
CA ILE A 65 1.52 -9.21 -3.57
C ILE A 65 1.61 -9.90 -4.93
N LEU A 66 1.00 -9.32 -5.97
CA LEU A 66 1.02 -9.90 -7.31
C LEU A 66 2.44 -10.02 -7.87
N SER A 67 3.26 -9.00 -7.70
CA SER A 67 4.68 -9.04 -8.13
C SER A 67 5.48 -10.09 -7.36
N TYR A 68 5.21 -10.28 -6.07
CA TYR A 68 5.83 -11.36 -5.30
C TYR A 68 5.42 -12.74 -5.81
N LEU A 69 4.11 -12.98 -6.01
CA LEU A 69 3.60 -14.25 -6.51
C LEU A 69 4.12 -14.56 -7.92
N TRP A 70 4.15 -13.54 -8.78
CA TRP A 70 4.72 -13.63 -10.12
C TRP A 70 6.19 -14.04 -10.05
N ARG A 71 7.00 -13.38 -9.21
CA ARG A 71 8.41 -13.74 -9.03
C ARG A 71 8.59 -15.19 -8.56
N GLN A 72 7.77 -15.64 -7.61
CA GLN A 72 7.80 -17.03 -7.14
C GLN A 72 7.47 -18.02 -8.26
N PHE A 73 6.45 -17.73 -9.06
CA PHE A 73 6.08 -18.54 -10.21
C PHE A 73 7.23 -18.64 -11.24
N TYR A 74 7.87 -17.53 -11.59
CA TYR A 74 9.00 -17.53 -12.51
C TYR A 74 10.20 -18.33 -11.99
N LEU A 75 10.49 -18.25 -10.69
CA LEU A 75 11.56 -19.03 -10.06
C LEU A 75 11.24 -20.53 -10.04
N PHE A 76 9.98 -20.88 -9.78
CA PHE A 76 9.52 -22.27 -9.86
C PHE A 76 9.67 -22.84 -11.27
N GLU A 77 9.19 -22.12 -12.29
CA GLU A 77 9.32 -22.51 -13.69
C GLU A 77 10.80 -22.68 -14.10
N ALA A 78 11.68 -21.79 -13.65
CA ALA A 78 13.12 -21.90 -13.89
C ALA A 78 13.72 -23.15 -13.22
N TRP A 79 13.31 -23.46 -11.99
CA TRP A 79 13.74 -24.66 -11.28
C TRP A 79 13.26 -25.95 -11.96
N VAL A 80 12.00 -26.00 -12.40
CA VAL A 80 11.45 -27.16 -13.15
C VAL A 80 12.27 -27.40 -14.42
N LYS A 81 12.55 -26.35 -15.19
CA LYS A 81 13.38 -26.44 -16.40
C LYS A 81 14.80 -26.93 -16.10
N GLN A 82 15.39 -26.51 -14.99
CA GLN A 82 16.72 -26.98 -14.57
C GLN A 82 16.69 -28.46 -14.14
N SER A 83 15.68 -28.88 -13.38
CA SER A 83 15.52 -30.27 -12.94
C SER A 83 15.34 -31.22 -14.13
N ALA A 84 14.50 -30.85 -15.11
CA ALA A 84 14.28 -31.63 -16.32
C ALA A 84 15.56 -31.79 -17.17
N LYS A 85 16.44 -30.78 -17.19
CA LYS A 85 17.75 -30.88 -17.86
C LYS A 85 18.69 -31.86 -17.15
N MET A 86 18.69 -31.86 -15.81
CA MET A 86 19.54 -32.78 -15.04
C MET A 86 19.10 -34.24 -15.21
N THR A 87 17.80 -34.53 -15.24
CA THR A 87 17.31 -35.91 -15.45
C THR A 87 17.57 -36.43 -16.86
N ALA A 88 17.51 -35.57 -17.89
CA ALA A 88 17.84 -35.94 -19.26
C ALA A 88 19.35 -36.22 -19.47
N GLY A 89 20.22 -35.53 -18.72
CA GLY A 89 21.68 -35.72 -18.80
C GLY A 89 22.23 -36.93 -18.06
N THR A 90 21.48 -37.47 -17.09
CA THR A 90 21.89 -38.67 -16.31
C THR A 90 21.53 -39.99 -17.00
N ILE A 91 20.73 -39.97 -18.06
CA ILE A 91 20.32 -41.18 -18.84
C ILE A 91 21.29 -41.46 -20.02
N ILE A 92 22.45 -40.80 -20.07
CA ILE A 92 23.53 -41.07 -21.05
C ILE A 92 24.78 -41.53 -20.31
#